data_AF-A0A5E7FMH6-F1
#
_entry.id   AF-A0A5E7FMH6-F1
#
_cell.length_a   1.000
_cell.length_b   1.000
_cell.length_c   1.000
_cell.angle_alpha   90.00
_cell.angle_beta   90.00
_cell.angle_gamma   90.00
#
_symmetry.space_group_name_H-M   'P 1'
#
loop_
_entity.id
_entity.type
_entity.pdbx_description
1 polymer ?
#
loop_
_entity_poly.entity_id
_entity_poly.type
_entity_poly.pdbx_seq_one_letter_code
_entity_poly.pdbx_strand_id
1 'polypeptide(L)'
;MGASQSAGRAIVGLLAPPTRLAEFFGLWGLAVKLSAILGPMTYGLTNWLSGGDHRLAMLITGSYFVVGLLILAGIDLERGRQAAVSPTESLGE
;
A
#
# COMPACT_ATOMS: atom_id res chain seq x y z
N MET A 1 9.08 8.24 10.22
CA MET A 1 8.32 8.58 9.01
C MET A 1 9.12 8.37 7.71
N GLY A 2 10.38 8.81 7.60
CA GLY A 2 11.16 8.68 6.34
C GLY A 2 11.56 7.25 5.92
N ALA A 3 11.89 6.37 6.88
CA ALA A 3 12.32 5.01 6.58
C ALA A 3 11.23 4.18 5.88
N SER A 4 10.00 4.20 6.40
CA SER A 4 8.86 3.47 5.80
C SER A 4 8.47 4.01 4.43
N GLN A 5 8.59 5.32 4.21
CA GLN A 5 8.28 5.94 2.93
C GLN A 5 9.34 5.60 1.87
N SER A 6 10.62 5.58 2.26
CA SER A 6 11.73 5.15 1.39
C SER A 6 11.64 3.65 1.07
N ALA A 7 11.42 2.82 2.09
CA ALA A 7 11.27 1.37 1.93
C ALA A 7 10.09 1.01 1.02
N GLY A 8 8.94 1.68 1.17
CA GLY A 8 7.77 1.45 0.31
C GLY A 8 8.06 1.74 -1.17
N ARG A 9 8.75 2.84 -1.47
CA ARG A 9 9.16 3.17 -2.85
C ARG A 9 10.18 2.18 -3.41
N ALA A 10 11.12 1.73 -2.58
CA ALA A 10 12.11 0.74 -2.97
C ALA A 10 11.46 -0.60 -3.32
N ILE A 11 10.49 -1.07 -2.52
CA ILE A 11 9.74 -2.31 -2.78
C ILE A 11 8.96 -2.23 -4.09
N VAL A 12 8.30 -1.10 -4.38
CA VAL A 12 7.60 -0.90 -5.66
C VAL A 12 8.57 -0.98 -6.85
N GLY A 13 9.76 -0.38 -6.72
CA GLY A 13 10.80 -0.48 -7.75
C GLY A 13 11.34 -1.90 -7.94
N LEU A 14 11.42 -2.70 -6.87
CA LEU A 14 11.87 -4.10 -6.92
C LEU A 14 10.83 -5.04 -7.54
N LEU A 15 9.54 -4.76 -7.37
CA LEU A 15 8.44 -5.56 -7.90
C LEU A 15 7.95 -5.09 -9.29
N ALA A 16 8.36 -3.90 -9.73
CA ALA A 16 7.99 -3.40 -11.05
C ALA A 16 8.88 -4.01 -12.15
N PRO A 17 8.31 -4.58 -13.23
CA PRO A 17 9.09 -5.01 -14.37
C PRO A 17 9.77 -3.81 -15.05
N PRO A 18 11.03 -3.93 -15.47
CA PRO A 18 11.83 -2.80 -15.96
C PRO A 18 11.20 -2.09 -17.16
N THR A 19 10.48 -2.83 -18.02
CA THR A 19 9.80 -2.29 -19.20
C THR A 19 8.54 -1.46 -18.88
N ARG A 20 7.95 -1.62 -17.68
CA ARG A 20 6.69 -0.95 -17.28
C ARG A 20 6.80 -0.18 -15.95
N LEU A 21 8.02 0.23 -15.59
CA LEU A 21 8.29 0.92 -14.33
C LEU A 21 7.42 2.19 -14.16
N ALA A 22 7.21 2.96 -15.22
CA ALA A 22 6.39 4.17 -15.20
C ALA A 22 4.91 3.91 -14.88
N GLU A 23 4.33 2.81 -15.39
CA GLU A 23 2.94 2.43 -15.11
C GLU A 23 2.76 2.03 -13.64
N PHE A 24 3.70 1.22 -13.11
CA PHE A 24 3.68 0.80 -11.71
C PHE A 24 3.86 1.98 -10.74
N PHE A 25 4.76 2.92 -11.04
CA PHE A 25 4.89 4.15 -10.26
C PHE A 25 3.67 5.07 -10.38
N GLY A 26 3.02 5.11 -11.55
CA GLY A 26 1.75 5.82 -11.75
C GLY A 26 0.63 5.25 -10.88
N LEU A 27 0.45 3.92 -10.88
CA LEU A 27 -0.52 3.22 -10.05
C LEU A 27 -0.21 3.37 -8.55
N TRP A 28 1.07 3.27 -8.16
CA TRP A 28 1.49 3.52 -6.78
C TRP A 28 1.14 4.94 -6.33
N GLY A 29 1.40 5.95 -7.17
CA GLY A 29 1.04 7.34 -6.89
C GLY A 29 -0.48 7.55 -6.75
N LEU A 30 -1.28 6.90 -7.61
CA LEU A 30 -2.75 6.91 -7.49
C LEU A 30 -3.21 6.27 -6.19
N ALA A 31 -2.68 5.11 -5.84
CA ALA A 31 -3.01 4.40 -4.60
C ALA A 31 -2.68 5.25 -3.35
N VAL A 32 -1.52 5.93 -3.34
CA VAL A 32 -1.15 6.86 -2.26
C VAL A 32 -2.15 8.01 -2.15
N LYS A 33 -2.58 8.61 -3.27
CA LYS A 33 -3.58 9.67 -3.28
C LYS A 33 -4.94 9.19 -2.76
N LEU A 34 -5.38 7.99 -3.17
CA LEU A 34 -6.62 7.39 -2.68
C LEU A 34 -6.54 7.11 -1.17
N SER A 35 -5.42 6.58 -0.68
CA SER A 35 -5.21 6.37 0.76
C SER A 35 -5.26 7.68 1.55
N ALA A 36 -4.77 8.79 0.98
CA ALA A 36 -4.81 10.11 1.60
C ALA A 36 -6.23 10.68 1.70
N ILE A 37 -7.18 10.21 0.87
CA ILE A 37 -8.60 10.57 0.94
C ILE A 37 -9.35 9.65 1.92
N LEU A 38 -9.03 8.35 1.89
CA LEU A 38 -9.65 7.35 2.76
C LEU A 38 -9.37 7.60 4.24
N GLY A 39 -8.18 8.10 4.58
CA GLY A 39 -7.83 8.45 5.98
C GLY A 39 -8.79 9.46 6.60
N PRO A 40 -8.90 10.69 6.06
CA PRO A 40 -9.86 11.70 6.52
C PRO A 40 -11.32 11.25 6.45
N MET A 41 -11.71 10.48 5.44
CA MET A 41 -13.07 9.92 5.34
C MET A 41 -13.37 8.96 6.49
N THR A 42 -12.45 8.05 6.79
CA THR A 42 -12.58 7.08 7.89
C THR A 42 -12.54 7.80 9.23
N TYR A 43 -11.66 8.79 9.38
CA TYR A 43 -11.59 9.64 10.58
C TYR A 43 -12.86 10.47 10.77
N GLY A 44 -13.44 11.02 9.70
CA GLY A 44 -14.70 11.78 9.75
C GLY A 44 -15.88 10.92 10.18
N LEU A 45 -15.99 9.71 9.63
CA LEU A 45 -17.00 8.73 10.02
C LEU A 45 -16.82 8.28 11.48
N THR A 46 -15.57 8.07 11.89
CA THR A 46 -15.20 7.73 13.26
C THR A 46 -15.57 8.84 14.23
N ASN A 47 -15.18 10.07 13.92
CA ASN A 47 -15.43 11.25 14.75
C ASN A 47 -16.94 11.50 14.91
N TRP A 48 -17.71 11.28 13.84
CA TRP A 48 -19.17 11.35 13.88
C TRP A 48 -19.80 10.26 14.76
N LEU A 49 -19.30 9.02 14.67
CA LEU A 49 -19.76 7.90 15.51
C LEU A 49 -19.31 8.01 16.99
N SER A 50 -18.19 8.69 17.25
CA SER A 50 -17.56 8.76 18.57
C SER A 50 -18.18 9.76 19.54
N GLY A 51 -18.89 10.78 19.06
CA GLY A 51 -19.56 11.77 19.91
C GLY A 51 -18.67 12.51 20.95
N GLY A 52 -17.34 12.42 20.88
CA GLY A 52 -16.39 13.02 21.83
C GLY A 52 -15.52 12.05 22.65
N ASP A 53 -15.69 10.73 22.52
CA ASP A 53 -14.96 9.75 23.34
C ASP A 53 -13.60 9.32 22.73
N HIS A 54 -12.50 9.68 23.41
CA HIS A 54 -11.11 9.55 22.91
C HIS A 54 -10.63 8.10 22.74
N ARG A 55 -11.31 7.13 23.35
CA ARG A 55 -10.96 5.70 23.30
C ARG A 55 -11.14 5.09 21.90
N LEU A 56 -12.14 5.56 21.17
CA LEU A 56 -12.43 5.08 19.81
C LEU A 56 -11.38 5.58 18.81
N ALA A 57 -10.87 6.80 18.98
CA ALA A 57 -9.79 7.34 18.14
C ALA A 57 -8.50 6.48 18.26
N MET A 58 -8.19 5.99 19.46
CA MET A 58 -7.08 5.06 19.69
C MET A 58 -7.33 3.70 19.05
N LEU A 59 -8.54 3.13 19.18
CA LEU A 59 -8.88 1.85 18.56
C LEU A 59 -8.79 1.90 17.02
N ILE A 60 -9.14 3.02 16.42
CA ILE A 60 -9.20 3.17 14.97
C ILE A 60 -7.81 3.44 14.37
N THR A 61 -6.98 4.20 15.08
CA THR A 61 -5.56 4.34 14.70
C THR A 61 -4.85 2.99 14.84
N GLY A 62 -5.17 2.23 15.89
CA GLY A 62 -4.63 0.88 16.10
C GLY A 62 -5.07 -0.12 15.03
N SER A 63 -6.35 -0.12 14.64
CA SER A 63 -6.86 -1.04 13.62
C SER A 63 -6.22 -0.80 12.25
N TYR A 64 -5.98 0.47 11.87
CA TYR A 64 -5.29 0.79 10.61
C TYR A 64 -3.85 0.22 10.59
N PHE A 65 -3.17 0.27 11.73
CA PHE A 65 -1.84 -0.33 11.90
C PHE A 65 -1.88 -1.86 11.81
N VAL A 66 -2.85 -2.50 12.47
CA VAL A 66 -2.99 -3.96 12.45
C VAL A 66 -3.34 -4.46 11.05
N VAL A 67 -4.28 -3.81 10.36
CA VAL A 67 -4.65 -4.16 8.98
C VAL A 67 -3.46 -3.98 8.04
N GLY A 68 -2.74 -2.85 8.15
CA GLY A 68 -1.53 -2.63 7.36
C GLY A 68 -0.44 -3.69 7.61
N LEU A 69 -0.26 -4.10 8.87
CA LEU A 69 0.73 -5.12 9.24
C LEU A 69 0.34 -6.51 8.73
N LEU A 70 -0.94 -6.89 8.81
CA LEU A 70 -1.44 -8.17 8.30
C LEU A 70 -1.29 -8.27 6.78
N ILE A 71 -1.60 -7.19 6.06
CA ILE A 71 -1.41 -7.14 4.60
C ILE A 71 0.08 -7.29 4.27
N LEU A 72 0.96 -6.56 4.96
CA LEU A 72 2.40 -6.62 4.73
C LEU A 72 2.98 -8.00 5.05
N ALA A 73 2.49 -8.67 6.08
CA ALA A 73 2.91 -10.01 6.47
C ALA A 73 2.59 -11.08 5.41
N GLY A 74 1.59 -10.84 4.55
CA GLY A 74 1.23 -11.75 3.46
C GLY A 74 1.95 -11.48 2.13
N ILE A 75 2.82 -10.46 2.05
CA ILE A 75 3.52 -10.12 0.80
C ILE A 75 4.80 -10.95 0.66
N ASP A 76 4.78 -11.92 -0.25
CA ASP A 76 5.96 -12.65 -0.69
C ASP A 76 6.78 -11.86 -1.71
N LEU A 77 7.82 -11.17 -1.25
CA LEU A 77 8.70 -10.36 -2.10
C LEU A 77 9.44 -11.20 -3.16
N GLU A 78 9.84 -12.42 -2.82
CA GLU A 78 10.56 -13.32 -3.73
C GLU A 78 9.70 -13.70 -4.93
N ARG A 79 8.42 -14.02 -4.68
CA ARG A 79 7.46 -14.38 -5.72
C ARG A 79 7.11 -13.18 -6.61
N GLY A 80 6.98 -12.00 -6.01
CA GLY A 80 6.76 -10.74 -6.74
C GLY A 80 7.94 -10.38 -7.65
N ARG A 81 9.17 -10.59 -7.20
CA ARG A 81 10.38 -10.35 -8.01
C ARG A 81 10.50 -11.33 -9.17
N GLN A 82 10.19 -12.61 -8.95
CA GLN A 82 10.22 -13.62 -10.03
C GLN A 82 9.18 -13.28 -11.12
N ALA A 83 7.97 -12.87 -10.74
CA ALA A 83 6.95 -12.44 -11.69
C ALA A 83 7.33 -11.17 -12.49
N ALA A 84 8.13 -10.27 -11.89
CA ALA A 84 8.63 -9.07 -12.56
C ALA A 84 9.75 -9.36 -13.58
N VAL A 85 10.54 -10.41 -13.34
CA VAL A 85 11.69 -10.81 -14.17
C VAL A 85 11.32 -11.83 -15.24
N SER A 86 10.17 -12.49 -15.13
CA SER A 86 9.63 -13.40 -16.15
C SER A 86 8.51 -12.76 -16.99
N PRO A 87 8.77 -11.74 -17.83
CA PRO A 87 7.82 -11.36 -18.87
C PRO A 87 7.83 -12.46 -19.94
N THR A 88 6.91 -13.40 -19.79
CA THR A 88 6.24 -14.15 -20.86
C THR A 88 7.10 -14.42 -22.10
N GLU A 89 7.88 -15.49 -22.06
CA GLU A 89 8.51 -16.14 -23.23
C GLU A 89 7.44 -16.89 -24.06
N SER A 90 6.31 -16.27 -24.42
CA SER A 90 5.20 -16.97 -25.11
C SER A 90 4.42 -16.17 -26.16
N LEU A 91 5.04 -15.19 -26.82
CA LEU A 91 4.47 -14.58 -28.03
C LEU A 91 5.45 -14.70 -29.20
N GLY A 92 5.76 -15.94 -29.53
CA GLY A 92 6.55 -16.33 -30.69
C GLY A 92 6.12 -17.70 -31.19
N GLU A 93 4.86 -17.83 -31.60
CA GLU A 93 4.39 -18.68 -32.71
C GLU A 93 3.19 -18.02 -33.39
#